data_AF-A0A8S3J9N4-F1
#
_entry.id   AF-A0A8S3J9N4-F1
#
_cell.length_a   1.000
_cell.length_b   1.000
_cell.length_c   1.000
_cell.angle_alpha   90.00
_cell.angle_beta   90.00
_cell.angle_gamma   90.00
#
_symmetry.space_group_name_H-M   'P 1'
#
loop_
_entity.id
_entity.type
_entity.pdbx_description
1 polymer ?
#
loop_
_entity_poly.entity_id
_entity_poly.type
_entity_poly.pdbx_seq_one_letter_code
_entity_poly.pdbx_strand_id
1 'polypeptide(L)'
;IMAGVAKLFDGHILNKSNESIDLTDQKYKGKVIGLYFSAHWCPPCRGFTPVLINFYKSHAEDKNFEIIFISSDRDEASFNEYYKDMPWLTLDFKERKKNEELGKLFKVAGIPTFILLDGNSGDIICADARNQLQSQDNEGENFPWKST
;
A
#
# COMPACT_ATOMS: atom_id res chain seq x y z
N ILE A 1 -23.99 -3.69 0.58
CA ILE A 1 -22.99 -4.79 0.66
C ILE A 1 -21.63 -4.10 0.78
N MET A 2 -20.83 -4.44 1.80
CA MET A 2 -19.70 -3.64 2.28
C MET A 2 -18.70 -3.31 1.16
N ALA A 3 -18.70 -2.07 0.68
CA ALA A 3 -17.76 -1.61 -0.34
C ALA A 3 -16.38 -1.23 0.25
N GLY A 4 -16.20 -1.41 1.57
CA GLY A 4 -14.97 -1.29 2.36
C GLY A 4 -13.86 -0.43 1.79
N VAL A 5 -12.65 -0.98 1.76
CA VAL A 5 -11.49 -0.38 1.10
C VAL A 5 -11.62 -0.39 -0.43
N ALA A 6 -12.39 -1.32 -1.01
CA ALA A 6 -12.52 -1.51 -2.45
C ALA A 6 -13.07 -0.26 -3.18
N LYS A 7 -14.00 0.46 -2.55
CA LYS A 7 -14.58 1.72 -3.07
C LYS A 7 -13.57 2.84 -3.30
N LEU A 8 -12.37 2.71 -2.70
CA LEU A 8 -11.33 3.71 -2.85
C LEU A 8 -10.67 3.66 -4.24
N PHE A 9 -10.83 2.57 -4.98
CA PHE A 9 -10.03 2.31 -6.18
C PHE A 9 -10.86 2.09 -7.44
N ASP A 10 -12.20 2.04 -7.35
CA ASP A 10 -13.10 1.87 -8.49
C ASP A 10 -12.72 0.70 -9.43
N GLY A 11 -12.11 -0.37 -8.90
CA GLY A 11 -11.69 -1.56 -9.67
C GLY A 11 -10.34 -1.43 -10.40
N HIS A 12 -9.59 -0.35 -10.18
CA HIS A 12 -8.33 -0.08 -10.86
C HIS A 12 -7.09 -0.67 -10.16
N ILE A 13 -7.25 -1.75 -9.39
CA ILE A 13 -6.12 -2.44 -8.77
C ILE A 13 -5.63 -3.52 -9.71
N LEU A 14 -4.30 -3.60 -9.87
CA LEU A 14 -3.62 -4.58 -10.70
C LEU A 14 -2.67 -5.44 -9.86
N ASN A 15 -2.55 -6.71 -10.24
CA ASN A 15 -1.48 -7.57 -9.73
C ASN A 15 -0.21 -7.47 -10.61
N LYS A 16 0.79 -8.31 -10.32
CA LYS A 16 2.06 -8.37 -11.05
C LYS A 16 1.94 -8.83 -12.51
N SER A 17 0.84 -9.49 -12.86
CA SER A 17 0.52 -9.92 -14.23
C SER A 17 -0.28 -8.87 -15.00
N ASN A 18 -0.50 -7.67 -14.43
CA ASN A 18 -1.39 -6.63 -14.95
C ASN A 18 -2.86 -7.08 -15.06
N GLU A 19 -3.27 -8.06 -14.26
CA GLU A 19 -4.67 -8.49 -14.19
C GLU A 19 -5.40 -7.63 -13.17
N SER A 20 -6.63 -7.23 -13.50
CA SER A 20 -7.50 -6.50 -12.58
C SER A 20 -7.87 -7.37 -11.39
N ILE A 21 -7.80 -6.78 -10.20
CA ILE A 21 -8.09 -7.41 -8.93
C ILE A 21 -9.34 -6.80 -8.30
N ASP A 22 -10.31 -7.64 -8.02
CA ASP A 22 -11.47 -7.30 -7.22
C ASP A 22 -11.15 -7.47 -5.72
N LEU A 23 -11.04 -6.35 -5.00
CA LEU A 23 -10.79 -6.35 -3.56
C LEU A 23 -12.01 -6.81 -2.74
N THR A 24 -13.17 -7.04 -3.35
CA THR A 24 -14.34 -7.62 -2.67
C THR A 24 -14.30 -9.16 -2.63
N ASP A 25 -13.33 -9.79 -3.31
CA ASP A 25 -13.07 -11.23 -3.22
C ASP A 25 -12.84 -11.67 -1.76
N GLN A 26 -13.31 -12.87 -1.42
CA GLN A 26 -13.15 -13.45 -0.08
C GLN A 26 -11.68 -13.49 0.37
N LYS A 27 -10.71 -13.63 -0.55
CA LYS A 27 -9.29 -13.63 -0.20
C LYS A 27 -8.80 -12.32 0.41
N TYR A 28 -9.49 -11.20 0.19
CA TYR A 28 -9.12 -9.89 0.78
C TYR A 28 -10.00 -9.49 1.97
N LYS A 29 -11.08 -10.23 2.21
CA LYS A 29 -12.01 -9.94 3.31
C LYS A 29 -11.32 -10.08 4.66
N GLY A 30 -11.46 -9.06 5.52
CA GLY A 30 -10.82 -9.04 6.84
C GLY A 30 -9.30 -8.83 6.83
N LYS A 31 -8.68 -8.57 5.67
CA LYS A 31 -7.28 -8.18 5.63
C LYS A 31 -7.08 -6.75 6.10
N VAL A 32 -5.91 -6.48 6.66
CA VAL A 32 -5.37 -5.12 6.72
C VAL A 32 -4.85 -4.74 5.34
N ILE A 33 -5.16 -3.52 4.87
CA ILE A 33 -4.66 -3.03 3.58
C ILE A 33 -3.69 -1.89 3.83
N GLY A 34 -2.45 -2.07 3.38
CA GLY A 34 -1.41 -1.05 3.43
C GLY A 34 -1.36 -0.22 2.15
N LEU A 35 -1.62 1.08 2.24
CA LEU A 35 -1.40 2.01 1.13
C LEU A 35 0.04 2.50 1.16
N TYR A 36 0.80 2.18 0.12
CA TYR A 36 2.19 2.57 0.02
C TYR A 36 2.40 3.65 -1.05
N PHE A 37 2.52 4.90 -0.62
CA PHE A 37 2.81 6.04 -1.49
C PHE A 37 4.32 6.22 -1.61
N SER A 38 4.85 6.07 -2.83
CA SER A 38 6.30 6.08 -3.07
C SER A 38 6.62 6.30 -4.56
N ALA A 39 7.89 6.52 -4.89
CA ALA A 39 8.38 6.63 -6.27
C ALA A 39 9.84 6.20 -6.42
N HIS A 40 10.23 5.81 -7.63
CA HIS A 40 11.59 5.42 -7.99
C HIS A 40 12.59 6.55 -7.76
N TRP A 41 12.24 7.78 -8.17
CA TRP A 41 13.12 8.95 -8.12
C TRP A 41 13.42 9.42 -6.69
N CYS A 42 12.63 8.99 -5.70
CA CYS A 42 12.70 9.42 -4.31
C CYS A 42 13.77 8.64 -3.51
N PRO A 43 14.87 9.27 -3.05
CA PRO A 43 15.92 8.60 -2.29
C PRO A 43 15.45 7.91 -0.99
N PRO A 44 14.68 8.56 -0.08
CA PRO A 44 14.23 7.89 1.14
C PRO A 44 13.29 6.71 0.83
N CYS A 45 12.55 6.76 -0.27
CA CYS A 45 11.71 5.67 -0.74
C CYS A 45 12.53 4.44 -1.11
N ARG A 46 13.63 4.61 -1.86
CA ARG A 46 14.54 3.51 -2.20
C ARG A 46 15.20 2.88 -0.96
N GLY A 47 15.34 3.64 0.13
CA GLY A 47 15.80 3.10 1.41
C GLY A 47 14.73 2.32 2.18
N PHE A 48 13.47 2.71 2.10
CA PHE A 48 12.37 2.06 2.83
C PHE A 48 11.79 0.85 2.11
N THR A 49 11.71 0.86 0.78
CA THR A 49 11.12 -0.25 -0.01
C THR A 49 11.71 -1.61 0.32
N PRO A 50 13.04 -1.80 0.42
CA PRO A 50 13.61 -3.10 0.78
C PRO A 50 13.18 -3.59 2.17
N VAL A 51 13.04 -2.67 3.14
CA VAL A 51 12.53 -2.98 4.49
C VAL A 51 11.09 -3.49 4.40
N LEU A 52 10.25 -2.78 3.65
CA LEU A 52 8.85 -3.16 3.47
C LEU A 52 8.69 -4.48 2.70
N ILE A 53 9.54 -4.74 1.70
CA ILE A 53 9.56 -6.02 0.97
C ILE A 53 9.91 -7.18 1.91
N ASN A 54 10.93 -7.00 2.76
CA ASN A 54 11.32 -8.04 3.72
C ASN A 54 10.21 -8.30 4.73
N PHE A 55 9.61 -7.23 5.27
CA PHE A 55 8.47 -7.35 6.18
C PHE A 55 7.30 -8.09 5.52
N TYR A 56 6.92 -7.70 4.30
CA TYR A 56 5.82 -8.34 3.57
C TYR A 56 6.09 -9.84 3.35
N LYS A 57 7.30 -10.21 2.88
CA LYS A 57 7.65 -11.61 2.63
C LYS A 57 7.62 -12.46 3.90
N SER A 58 8.00 -11.90 5.04
CA SER A 58 8.01 -12.61 6.32
C SER A 58 6.64 -12.65 6.99
N HIS A 59 5.79 -11.64 6.75
CA HIS A 59 4.64 -11.38 7.63
C HIS A 59 3.25 -11.28 6.96
N ALA A 60 3.17 -11.25 5.62
CA ALA A 60 1.89 -10.99 4.95
C ALA A 60 0.82 -12.05 5.23
N GLU A 61 1.24 -13.32 5.37
CA GLU A 61 0.34 -14.44 5.60
C GLU A 61 -0.15 -14.49 7.06
N ASP A 62 0.76 -14.52 8.05
CA ASP A 62 0.42 -14.60 9.47
C ASP A 62 -0.28 -13.32 9.99
N LYS A 63 0.13 -12.15 9.51
CA LYS A 63 -0.53 -10.88 9.89
C LYS A 63 -1.72 -10.53 9.00
N ASN A 64 -2.06 -11.41 8.06
CA ASN A 64 -3.20 -11.30 7.14
C ASN A 64 -3.35 -9.89 6.52
N PHE A 65 -2.33 -9.41 5.84
CA PHE A 65 -2.36 -8.09 5.18
C PHE A 65 -1.96 -8.16 3.71
N GLU A 66 -2.27 -7.09 2.98
CA GLU A 66 -1.88 -6.87 1.58
C GLU A 66 -1.44 -5.41 1.41
N ILE A 67 -0.59 -5.13 0.44
CA ILE A 67 -0.13 -3.78 0.10
C ILE A 67 -0.66 -3.37 -1.28
N ILE A 68 -1.07 -2.11 -1.39
CA ILE A 68 -1.39 -1.46 -2.66
C ILE A 68 -0.40 -0.31 -2.86
N PHE A 69 0.46 -0.45 -3.86
CA PHE A 69 1.39 0.58 -4.27
C PHE A 69 0.67 1.71 -5.01
N ILE A 70 0.90 2.95 -4.55
CA ILE A 70 0.37 4.17 -5.14
C ILE A 70 1.56 5.01 -5.63
N SER A 71 1.90 4.84 -6.91
CA SER A 71 3.13 5.40 -7.48
C SER A 71 3.06 6.91 -7.74
N SER A 72 4.04 7.65 -7.22
CA SER A 72 4.32 9.04 -7.61
C SER A 72 5.37 9.16 -8.72
N ASP A 73 5.69 8.06 -9.43
CA ASP A 73 6.54 8.11 -10.62
C ASP A 73 5.87 8.94 -11.72
N ARG A 74 6.72 9.57 -12.54
CA ARG A 74 6.30 10.54 -13.56
C ARG A 74 6.07 9.91 -14.92
N ASP A 75 6.59 8.71 -15.12
CA ASP A 75 6.51 7.94 -16.34
C ASP A 75 6.40 6.44 -16.02
N GLU A 76 5.82 5.70 -16.96
CA GLU A 76 5.51 4.28 -16.78
C GLU A 76 6.78 3.41 -16.75
N ALA A 77 7.87 3.84 -17.39
CA ALA A 77 9.14 3.11 -17.36
C ALA A 77 9.77 3.12 -15.97
N SER A 78 9.84 4.29 -15.32
CA SER A 78 10.31 4.44 -13.94
C SER A 78 9.41 3.69 -12.96
N PHE A 79 8.09 3.75 -13.15
CA PHE A 79 7.13 2.95 -12.38
C PHE A 79 7.43 1.46 -12.49
N ASN A 80 7.54 0.93 -13.72
CA ASN A 80 7.76 -0.48 -13.97
C ASN A 80 9.08 -0.97 -13.38
N GLU A 81 10.15 -0.20 -13.55
CA GLU A 81 11.47 -0.54 -12.99
C GLU A 81 11.42 -0.65 -11.47
N TYR A 82 10.75 0.29 -10.80
CA TYR A 82 10.70 0.32 -9.34
C TYR A 82 9.72 -0.69 -8.75
N TYR A 83 8.56 -0.88 -9.40
CA TYR A 83 7.57 -1.85 -8.97
C TYR A 83 8.02 -3.30 -9.20
N LYS A 84 8.97 -3.54 -10.11
CA LYS A 84 9.44 -4.87 -10.53
C LYS A 84 9.64 -5.85 -9.38
N ASP A 85 10.35 -5.45 -8.33
CA ASP A 85 10.72 -6.32 -7.20
C ASP A 85 9.72 -6.30 -6.03
N MET A 86 8.68 -5.47 -6.13
CA MET A 86 7.62 -5.40 -5.13
C MET A 86 6.66 -6.59 -5.29
N PRO A 87 6.39 -7.39 -4.24
CA PRO A 87 5.59 -8.62 -4.29
C PRO A 87 4.08 -8.41 -4.03
N TRP A 88 3.59 -7.19 -4.13
CA TRP A 88 2.22 -6.78 -3.77
C TRP A 88 1.47 -6.17 -4.96
N LEU A 89 0.26 -5.64 -4.72
CA LEU A 89 -0.61 -5.03 -5.73
C LEU A 89 -0.26 -3.57 -6.02
N THR A 90 -0.82 -3.00 -7.08
CA THR A 90 -0.68 -1.58 -7.42
C THR A 90 -1.99 -0.98 -7.88
N LEU A 91 -2.20 0.31 -7.63
CA LEU A 91 -3.13 1.09 -8.44
C LEU A 91 -2.57 1.15 -9.87
N ASP A 92 -3.43 0.99 -10.88
CA ASP A 92 -3.04 1.18 -12.29
C ASP A 92 -2.34 2.52 -12.46
N PHE A 93 -1.13 2.50 -13.03
CA PHE A 93 -0.32 3.70 -13.22
C PHE A 93 -1.06 4.78 -14.02
N LYS A 94 -1.99 4.39 -14.90
CA LYS A 94 -2.80 5.31 -15.72
C LYS A 94 -3.80 6.12 -14.91
N GLU A 95 -4.19 5.65 -13.73
CA GLU A 95 -5.18 6.30 -12.87
C GLU A 95 -4.58 7.47 -12.05
N ARG A 96 -4.01 8.45 -12.76
CA ARG A 96 -3.33 9.60 -12.16
C ARG A 96 -4.28 10.45 -11.31
N LYS A 97 -5.51 10.64 -11.78
CA LYS A 97 -6.54 11.39 -11.03
C LYS A 97 -6.89 10.68 -9.73
N LYS A 98 -7.07 9.36 -9.75
CA LYS A 98 -7.36 8.57 -8.56
C LYS A 98 -6.21 8.62 -7.56
N ASN A 99 -4.97 8.55 -8.06
CA ASN A 99 -3.77 8.70 -7.25
C ASN A 99 -3.75 10.03 -6.48
N GLU A 100 -4.04 11.14 -7.16
CA GLU A 100 -4.16 12.47 -6.54
C GLU A 100 -5.31 12.56 -5.53
N GLU A 101 -6.47 11.98 -5.83
CA GLU A 101 -7.62 11.90 -4.93
C GLU A 101 -7.26 11.17 -3.63
N LEU A 102 -6.58 10.02 -3.73
CA LEU A 102 -6.11 9.24 -2.59
C LEU A 102 -5.06 10.02 -1.77
N GLY A 103 -4.10 10.66 -2.43
CA GLY A 103 -3.11 11.50 -1.74
C GLY A 103 -3.75 12.62 -0.93
N LYS A 104 -4.79 13.28 -1.45
CA LYS A 104 -5.57 14.30 -0.73
C LYS A 104 -6.39 13.69 0.41
N LEU A 105 -7.10 12.60 0.14
CA LEU A 105 -7.96 11.92 1.12
C LEU A 105 -7.17 11.51 2.36
N PHE A 106 -5.98 10.94 2.15
CA PHE A 106 -5.09 10.48 3.22
C PHE A 106 -4.07 11.53 3.68
N LYS A 107 -4.19 12.77 3.21
CA LYS A 107 -3.32 13.90 3.60
C LYS A 107 -1.83 13.60 3.43
N VAL A 108 -1.46 12.89 2.37
CA VAL A 108 -0.08 12.54 2.06
C VAL A 108 0.69 13.81 1.66
N ALA A 109 1.54 14.29 2.57
CA ALA A 109 2.35 15.48 2.36
C ALA A 109 3.76 15.19 1.79
N GLY A 110 4.18 13.92 1.79
CA GLY A 110 5.47 13.49 1.31
C GLY A 110 5.57 11.97 1.16
N ILE A 111 6.65 11.50 0.54
CA ILE A 111 6.92 10.08 0.33
C ILE A 111 8.33 9.72 0.89
N PRO A 112 8.54 8.49 1.38
CA PRO A 112 7.57 7.39 1.45
C PRO A 112 6.54 7.60 2.56
N THR A 113 5.27 7.31 2.26
CA THR A 113 4.18 7.24 3.25
C THR A 113 3.55 5.86 3.18
N PHE A 114 3.36 5.22 4.35
CA PHE A 114 2.72 3.92 4.47
C PHE A 114 1.60 4.01 5.51
N ILE A 115 0.38 3.71 5.10
CA ILE A 115 -0.84 3.86 5.90
C ILE A 115 -1.55 2.51 5.93
N LEU A 116 -1.96 2.06 7.11
CA LEU A 116 -2.73 0.82 7.29
C LEU A 116 -4.22 1.16 7.44
N LEU A 117 -5.04 0.44 6.68
CA LEU A 117 -6.49 0.52 6.70
C LEU A 117 -7.10 -0.80 7.12
N ASP A 118 -8.27 -0.74 7.76
CA ASP A 118 -9.15 -1.90 7.89
C ASP A 118 -9.74 -2.22 6.52
N GLY A 119 -9.54 -3.43 6.00
CA GLY A 119 -10.01 -3.80 4.67
C GLY A 119 -11.54 -3.82 4.53
N ASN A 120 -12.28 -4.07 5.62
CA ASN A 120 -13.73 -4.17 5.60
C ASN A 120 -14.42 -2.80 5.66
N SER A 121 -13.92 -1.88 6.48
CA SER A 121 -14.52 -0.54 6.63
C SER A 121 -13.85 0.51 5.74
N GLY A 122 -12.56 0.35 5.46
CA GLY A 122 -11.71 1.36 4.85
C GLY A 122 -11.19 2.42 5.84
N ASP A 123 -11.42 2.23 7.14
CA ASP A 123 -10.98 3.17 8.17
C ASP A 123 -9.48 3.08 8.40
N ILE A 124 -8.86 4.20 8.78
CA ILE A 124 -7.44 4.25 9.09
C ILE A 124 -7.19 3.54 10.42
N ILE A 125 -6.31 2.54 10.39
CA ILE A 125 -5.77 1.87 11.57
C ILE A 125 -4.51 2.60 12.07
N CYS A 126 -3.59 2.89 11.16
CA CYS A 126 -2.32 3.55 11.46
C CYS A 126 -1.90 4.45 10.30
N ALA A 127 -1.76 5.75 10.55
CA ALA A 127 -1.33 6.72 9.54
C ALA A 127 0.21 6.85 9.42
N ASP A 128 0.97 6.32 10.39
CA ASP A 128 2.43 6.46 10.50
C ASP A 128 3.15 5.10 10.42
N ALA A 129 2.58 4.13 9.70
CA ALA A 129 3.08 2.76 9.66
C ALA A 129 4.50 2.65 9.08
N ARG A 130 4.92 3.61 8.24
CA ARG A 130 6.30 3.69 7.73
C ARG A 130 7.30 3.86 8.87
N ASN A 131 7.03 4.77 9.81
CA ASN A 131 7.91 5.02 10.94
C ASN A 131 7.85 3.91 11.99
N GLN A 132 6.66 3.34 12.23
CA GLN A 132 6.50 2.17 13.09
C GLN A 132 7.42 1.03 12.64
N LEU A 133 7.31 0.63 11.37
CA LEU A 133 8.12 -0.46 10.83
C LEU A 133 9.61 -0.13 10.79
N GLN A 134 9.98 1.09 10.38
CA GLN A 134 11.39 1.42 10.16
C GLN A 134 12.17 1.71 11.45
N SER A 135 11.50 2.22 12.49
CA SER A 135 12.19 2.83 13.63
C SER A 135 11.78 2.27 15.00
N GLN A 136 10.62 1.60 15.11
CA GLN A 136 10.05 1.22 16.41
C GLN A 136 9.85 -0.29 16.56
N ASP A 137 9.31 -0.95 15.53
CA ASP A 137 8.88 -2.34 15.57
C ASP A 137 9.10 -3.00 14.20
N ASN A 138 10.37 -3.32 13.92
CA ASN A 138 10.81 -3.88 12.65
C ASN A 138 10.28 -5.30 12.37
N GLU A 139 9.98 -6.07 13.43
CA GLU A 139 9.40 -7.42 13.33
C GLU A 139 7.85 -7.39 13.38
N GLY A 140 7.26 -6.21 13.61
CA GLY A 140 5.81 -6.01 13.65
C GLY A 140 5.12 -6.80 14.77
N GLU A 141 5.74 -6.91 15.94
CA GLU A 141 5.16 -7.54 17.13
C GLU A 141 3.82 -6.88 17.53
N ASN A 142 3.72 -5.57 17.33
CA ASN A 142 2.57 -4.73 17.66
C ASN A 142 1.73 -4.35 16.42
N PHE A 143 2.01 -4.95 15.26
CA PHE A 143 1.19 -4.75 14.06
C PHE A 143 -0.28 -5.08 14.34
N PRO A 144 -1.27 -4.28 13.88
CA PRO A 144 -1.18 -3.23 12.87
C PRO A 144 -0.93 -1.81 13.42
N TRP A 145 -0.27 -1.68 14.58
CA TRP A 145 0.15 -0.40 15.18
C TRP A 145 -1.01 0.60 15.31
N LYS A 146 -2.12 0.13 15.87
CA LYS A 146 -3.32 0.94 16.09
C LYS A 146 -2.94 2.24 16.79
N SER A 147 -3.30 3.37 16.20
CA SER A 147 -3.16 4.66 16.88
C SER A 147 -3.94 4.62 18.20
N THR A 148 -3.26 4.86 19.32
CA THR A 148 -3.89 5.05 20.64
C THR A 148 -4.64 6.38 20.72
#